data_AF-A0A7C4LVW0-F1
#
_entry.id   AF-A0A7C4LVW0-F1
#
_cell.length_a   1.000
_cell.length_b   1.000
_cell.length_c   1.000
_cell.angle_alpha   90.00
_cell.angle_beta   90.00
_cell.angle_gamma   90.00
#
_symmetry.space_group_name_H-M   'P 1'
#
loop_
_entity.id
_entity.type
_entity.pdbx_description
1 polymer ?
#
loop_
_entity_poly.entity_id
_entity_poly.type
_entity_poly.pdbx_seq_one_letter_code
_entity_poly.pdbx_strand_id
1 'polypeptide(L)' 'MEDEILNLLQENAGTPFSVKEVSKRIDRTQYREDPHWARPFLEDLVRMRKIISDAHGFYFQAPELDDGATRFLLRPAAAN' A
#
# COMPACT_ATOMS: atom_id res chain seq x y z
N MET A 1 11.87 -0.99 -5.57
CA MET A 1 11.21 -2.20 -5.05
C MET A 1 10.17 -1.86 -3.98
N GLU A 2 10.53 -1.43 -2.77
CA GLU A 2 9.53 -1.05 -1.74
C GLU A 2 8.61 0.08 -2.17
N ASP A 3 9.18 1.12 -2.80
CA ASP A 3 8.42 2.25 -3.32
C ASP A 3 7.44 1.84 -4.44
N GLU A 4 7.84 0.88 -5.30
CA GLU A 4 6.95 0.35 -6.34
C GLU A 4 5.81 -0.49 -5.77
N ILE A 5 6.08 -1.30 -4.74
CA ILE A 5 5.05 -2.04 -4.01
C ILE A 5 4.07 -1.05 -3.36
N LEU A 6 4.60 0.02 -2.75
CA LEU A 6 3.79 1.05 -2.13
C LEU A 6 2.92 1.79 -3.15
N ASN A 7 3.50 2.24 -4.26
CA ASN A 7 2.76 2.91 -5.35
C ASN A 7 1.64 2.00 -5.88
N LEU A 8 1.91 0.71 -6.12
CA LEU A 8 0.90 -0.25 -6.56
C LEU A 8 -0.28 -0.36 -5.58
N LEU A 9 0.01 -0.41 -4.27
CA LEU A 9 -1.01 -0.49 -3.23
C LEU A 9 -1.76 0.84 -3.05
N GLN A 10 -1.11 1.97 -3.29
CA GLN A 10 -1.74 3.30 -3.25
C GLN A 10 -2.67 3.55 -4.45
N GLU A 11 -2.25 3.17 -5.65
CA GLU A 11 -3.11 3.23 -6.85
C GLU A 11 -4.36 2.33 -6.73
N ASN A 12 -4.26 1.28 -5.90
CA ASN A 12 -5.33 0.33 -5.64
C ASN A 12 -5.78 0.40 -4.17
N ALA A 13 -5.86 1.60 -3.59
CA ALA A 13 -6.23 1.82 -2.20
C ALA A 13 -7.52 1.05 -1.83
N GLY A 14 -7.50 0.35 -0.70
CA GLY A 14 -8.61 -0.48 -0.22
C GLY A 14 -8.78 -1.84 -0.91
N THR A 15 -7.96 -2.18 -1.92
CA THR A 15 -7.97 -3.52 -2.53
C THR A 15 -6.96 -4.43 -1.84
N PRO A 16 -7.37 -5.60 -1.33
CA PRO A 16 -6.46 -6.56 -0.70
C PRO A 16 -5.62 -7.30 -1.76
N PHE A 17 -4.30 -7.28 -1.59
CA PHE A 17 -3.37 -8.04 -2.42
C PHE A 17 -2.67 -9.14 -1.63
N SER A 18 -2.52 -10.32 -2.23
CA SER A 18 -1.67 -11.36 -1.66
C SER A 18 -0.20 -11.13 -2.02
N VAL A 19 0.72 -11.69 -1.24
CA VAL A 19 2.18 -11.66 -1.54
C VAL A 19 2.44 -12.08 -2.99
N LYS A 20 1.82 -13.15 -3.46
CA LYS A 20 1.99 -13.66 -4.83
C LYS A 20 1.54 -12.67 -5.89
N GLU A 21 0.44 -11.98 -5.65
CA GLU A 21 -0.06 -10.97 -6.59
C GLU A 21 0.86 -9.76 -6.65
N VAL A 22 1.35 -9.29 -5.51
CA VAL A 22 2.35 -8.21 -5.46
C VAL A 22 3.62 -8.63 -6.19
N SER A 23 4.20 -9.79 -5.85
CA SER A 23 5.39 -10.34 -6.51
C SER A 23 5.21 -10.41 -8.03
N LYS A 24 4.05 -10.90 -8.50
CA LYS A 24 3.75 -11.05 -9.94
C LYS A 24 3.54 -9.73 -10.66
N ARG A 25 2.93 -8.72 -10.01
CA ARG A 25 2.66 -7.41 -10.61
C ARG A 25 3.91 -6.55 -10.69
N ILE A 26 4.78 -6.61 -9.68
CA ILE A 26 6.01 -5.80 -9.63
C ILE A 26 7.09 -6.40 -10.53
N ASP A 27 7.42 -7.69 -10.36
CA ASP A 27 8.49 -8.31 -11.13
C ASP A 27 8.17 -9.77 -11.46
N ARG A 28 7.79 -9.99 -12.72
CA ARG A 28 7.48 -11.33 -13.24
C ARG A 28 8.70 -12.24 -13.35
N THR A 29 9.90 -11.69 -13.50
CA THR A 29 11.13 -12.47 -13.60
C THR A 29 11.49 -13.00 -12.23
N GLN A 30 11.54 -12.13 -11.22
CA GLN A 30 11.76 -12.57 -9.83
C GLN A 30 10.62 -13.46 -9.32
N TYR A 31 9.37 -13.22 -9.73
CA TYR A 31 8.25 -14.11 -9.38
C TYR A 31 8.43 -15.54 -9.88
N ARG A 32 9.10 -15.73 -11.03
CA ARG A 32 9.41 -17.08 -11.54
C ARG A 32 10.48 -17.78 -10.73
N GLU A 33 11.38 -17.03 -10.11
CA GLU A 33 12.46 -17.54 -9.26
C GLU A 33 11.98 -17.80 -7.83
N ASP A 34 11.27 -16.84 -7.23
CA ASP A 34 10.61 -16.97 -5.93
C ASP A 34 9.24 -16.26 -5.92
N PRO A 35 8.11 -16.98 -5.87
CA PRO A 35 6.79 -16.35 -5.87
C PRO A 35 6.50 -15.52 -4.61
N HIS A 36 7.30 -15.64 -3.55
CA HIS A 36 7.13 -14.91 -2.30
C HIS A 36 8.21 -13.84 -2.06
N TRP A 37 8.96 -13.46 -3.09
CA TRP A 37 10.09 -12.52 -2.95
C TRP A 37 9.66 -11.17 -2.38
N ALA A 38 8.42 -10.75 -2.62
CA ALA A 38 7.86 -9.50 -2.10
C ALA A 38 7.56 -9.53 -0.59
N ARG A 39 7.56 -10.71 0.05
CA ARG A 39 7.21 -10.90 1.46
C ARG A 39 8.05 -10.04 2.43
N PRO A 40 9.39 -10.09 2.42
CA PRO A 40 10.20 -9.27 3.32
C PRO A 40 9.92 -7.76 3.18
N PHE A 41 9.69 -7.29 1.96
CA PHE A 41 9.37 -5.88 1.69
C PHE A 41 7.97 -5.51 2.22
N LEU A 42 6.98 -6.38 2.05
CA LEU A 42 5.63 -6.18 2.60
C LEU A 42 5.64 -6.17 4.12
N GLU A 43 6.37 -7.09 4.76
CA GLU A 43 6.51 -7.11 6.22
C GLU A 43 7.19 -5.84 6.75
N ASP A 44 8.18 -5.30 6.03
CA ASP A 44 8.84 -4.05 6.41
C ASP A 44 7.90 -2.84 6.28
N LEU A 45 7.15 -2.75 5.18
CA LEU A 45 6.13 -1.70 4.99
C LEU A 45 5.02 -1.74 6.04
N VAL A 46 4.60 -2.94 6.49
CA VAL A 46 3.66 -3.10 7.61
C VAL A 46 4.28 -2.59 8.91
N ARG A 47 5.55 -2.94 9.19
CA ARG A 47 6.26 -2.44 10.38
C ARG A 47 6.41 -0.92 10.39
N MET A 48 6.65 -0.32 9.23
CA MET A 48 6.68 1.14 9.04
C MET A 48 5.29 1.80 9.07
N ARG A 49 4.22 1.01 9.25
CA ARG A 49 2.82 1.47 9.23
C ARG A 49 2.44 2.19 7.93
N LYS A 50 3.07 1.84 6.81
CA LYS A 50 2.70 2.37 5.50
C LYS A 50 1.54 1.61 4.86
N ILE A 51 1.41 0.34 5.19
CA ILE A 51 0.34 -0.56 4.71
C ILE A 51 -0.19 -1.40 5.87
N ILE A 52 -1.36 -2.00 5.69
CA ILE A 52 -1.99 -2.90 6.66
C ILE A 52 -2.00 -4.32 6.09
N SER A 53 -1.84 -5.31 6.97
CA SER A 53 -2.07 -6.72 6.66
C SER A 53 -3.29 -7.26 7.39
N ASP A 54 -4.09 -8.09 6.72
CA ASP A 54 -5.24 -8.79 7.29
C ASP A 54 -4.86 -10.16 7.89
N ALA A 55 -5.73 -10.71 8.75
CA ALA A 55 -5.58 -12.04 9.34
C ALA A 55 -5.49 -13.17 8.28
N HIS A 56 -6.04 -12.95 7.09
CA HIS A 56 -5.95 -13.88 5.97
C HIS A 56 -4.64 -13.76 5.15
N GLY A 57 -3.70 -12.89 5.55
CA GLY A 57 -2.40 -12.71 4.88
C GLY A 57 -2.44 -11.85 3.63
N PHE A 58 -3.46 -10.98 3.51
CA PHE A 58 -3.56 -9.98 2.45
C PHE A 58 -3.01 -8.64 2.93
N TYR A 59 -2.52 -7.81 2.00
CA TYR A 59 -1.90 -6.51 2.24
C TYR A 59 -2.63 -5.43 1.44
N PHE A 60 -2.90 -4.30 2.06
CA PHE A 60 -3.53 -3.15 1.39
C PHE A 60 -3.12 -1.83 2.04
N GLN A 61 -3.15 -0.76 1.25
CA GLN A 61 -3.02 0.59 1.81
C GLN A 61 -4.32 0.95 2.53
N ALA A 62 -4.20 1.43 3.78
CA ALA A 62 -5.32 2.03 4.47
C ALA A 62 -5.64 3.38 3.84
N PRO A 63 -6.90 3.65 3.46
CA PRO A 63 -7.28 4.96 2.91
C PRO A 63 -7.12 6.11 3.92
N GLU A 64 -6.94 5.82 5.21
CA GLU A 64 -6.88 6.81 6.30
C GLU A 64 -5.45 7.21 6.71
N LEU A 65 -4.41 6.69 6.04
CA LEU A 65 -3.03 7.19 6.18
C LEU A 65 -2.80 8.35 5.20
N ASP A 66 -3.67 9.34 5.30
CA ASP A 66 -3.53 10.63 4.64
C ASP A 66 -2.60 11.52 5.51
N ASP A 67 -1.30 11.35 5.35
CA ASP A 67 -0.31 12.30 5.87
C ASP A 67 -0.29 13.53 4.94
N GLY A 68 -1.36 14.35 4.99
CA GLY A 68 -1.28 15.74 4.49
C GLY A 68 -2.39 16.33 3.61
N ALA A 69 -3.58 15.74 3.45
CA ALA A 69 -4.66 16.31 2.63
C ALA A 69 -5.92 16.73 3.38
N THR A 70 -5.91 16.87 4.72
CA THR A 70 -6.92 17.71 5.42
C THR A 70 -6.39 19.13 5.68
N ARG A 71 -5.86 19.79 4.63
CA ARG A 71 -5.69 21.26 4.63
C ARG A 71 -6.65 22.01 3.70
N PHE A 72 -7.60 21.31 3.09
CA PHE A 72 -8.64 21.95 2.30
C PHE A 72 -9.99 21.37 2.67
N LEU A 73 -10.69 22.04 3.61
CA LEU A 73 -12.16 22.24 3.65
C LEU A 73 -12.65 22.87 4.98
N LEU A 74 -11.86 23.75 5.60
CA LEU A 74 -12.38 24.77 6.52
C LEU A 74 -12.04 26.15 5.96
N ARG A 75 -12.74 26.54 4.88
CA ARG A 75 -13.01 27.96 4.69
C ARG A 75 -14.17 28.28 5.63
N PRO A 76 -13.99 29.05 6.72
CA PRO A 76 -15.10 29.84 7.19
C PRO A 76 -15.43 30.81 6.05
N ALA A 77 -16.62 30.68 5.47
CA ALA A 77 -17.19 31.77 4.71
C ALA A 77 -17.42 32.92 5.70
N ALA A 78 -16.38 33.74 5.86
CA ALA A 78 -16.47 35.01 6.53
C ALA A 78 -17.46 35.89 5.76
N ALA A 79 -18.46 36.35 6.52
CA ALA A 79 -19.21 37.60 6.39
C ALA A 79 -19.15 38.33 5.04
N ASN A 80 -20.32 38.45 4.40
CA ASN A 80 -20.89 39.75 4.04
C ASN A 80 -22.41 39.64 3.91
#